data_AF-A0A1F6C3H1-F1
#
_entry.id   AF-A0A1F6C3H1-F1
#
_cell.length_a   1.000
_cell.length_b   1.000
_cell.length_c   1.000
_cell.angle_alpha   90.00
_cell.angle_beta   90.00
_cell.angle_gamma   90.00
#
_symmetry.space_group_name_H-M   'P 1'
#
loop_
_entity.id
_entity.type
_entity.pdbx_description
1 polymer ?
#
loop_
_entity_poly.entity_id
_entity_poly.type
_entity_poly.pdbx_seq_one_letter_code
_entity_poly.pdbx_strand_id
1 'polypeptide(L)'
;MQLEDYFDFLAPDDIRIKGHRIGIESVLYEYIHRAQTPEEIQQTYPTLTLEEVYATILYYLHNREQVSKYLTDWLEYCHKAEQEAAKNPSPARQRLLRIKAQLDTYPPEERDAALKRILAEERAEKAKVAHAEQPEVV
;
A
#
# COMPACT_ATOMS: atom_id res chain seq x y z
N MET A 1 -13.25 -1.56 -30.89
CA MET A 1 -13.04 -1.24 -29.48
C MET A 1 -11.59 -0.79 -29.36
N GLN A 2 -11.33 0.42 -28.88
CA GLN A 2 -9.97 0.88 -28.62
C GLN A 2 -9.62 0.47 -27.19
N LEU A 3 -8.39 0.01 -26.95
CA LEU A 3 -7.98 -0.45 -25.61
C LEU A 3 -7.88 0.72 -24.64
N GLU A 4 -7.54 1.89 -25.18
CA GLU A 4 -7.40 3.15 -24.46
C GLU A 4 -8.71 3.60 -23.80
N ASP A 5 -9.86 3.13 -24.29
CA ASP A 5 -11.18 3.46 -23.72
C ASP A 5 -11.36 2.90 -22.29
N TYR A 6 -10.56 1.89 -21.90
CA TYR A 6 -10.54 1.27 -20.57
C TYR A 6 -9.67 2.02 -19.56
N PHE A 7 -8.92 3.04 -19.97
CA PHE A 7 -7.92 3.69 -19.11
C PHE A 7 -8.11 5.20 -19.03
N ASP A 8 -7.78 5.75 -17.86
CA ASP A 8 -7.60 7.17 -17.63
C ASP A 8 -6.09 7.46 -17.54
N PHE A 9 -5.56 8.19 -18.52
CA PHE A 9 -4.16 8.62 -18.56
C PHE A 9 -4.02 9.95 -17.81
N LEU A 10 -3.70 9.90 -16.52
CA LEU A 10 -3.61 11.08 -15.68
C LEU A 10 -2.25 11.78 -15.83
N ALA A 11 -1.19 11.00 -16.03
CA ALA A 11 0.16 11.46 -16.28
C ALA A 11 0.94 10.38 -17.09
N PRO A 12 2.13 10.69 -17.63
CA PRO A 12 2.96 9.69 -18.30
C PRO A 12 3.33 8.48 -17.43
N ASP A 13 3.36 8.67 -16.11
CA ASP A 13 3.67 7.70 -15.06
C ASP A 13 2.44 7.35 -14.19
N ASP A 14 1.23 7.76 -14.60
CA ASP A 14 -0.02 7.43 -13.90
C ASP A 14 -1.13 7.05 -14.89
N ILE A 15 -1.33 5.75 -15.07
CA ILE A 15 -2.39 5.17 -15.91
C ILE A 15 -3.33 4.36 -15.01
N ARG A 16 -4.60 4.77 -14.95
CA ARG A 16 -5.65 4.12 -14.14
C ARG A 16 -6.60 3.33 -15.00
N ILE A 17 -7.15 2.25 -14.44
CA ILE A 17 -8.32 1.59 -15.02
C ILE A 17 -9.52 2.50 -14.79
N LYS A 18 -10.23 2.82 -15.88
CA LYS A 18 -11.27 3.84 -15.90
C LYS A 18 -12.39 3.53 -14.91
N GLY A 19 -12.79 4.54 -14.15
CA GLY A 19 -13.79 4.36 -13.09
C GLY A 19 -13.26 3.72 -11.80
N HIS A 20 -11.97 3.36 -11.74
CA HIS A 20 -11.31 2.81 -10.57
C HIS A 20 -10.14 3.69 -10.12
N ARG A 21 -9.71 3.50 -8.87
CA ARG A 21 -8.46 4.06 -8.35
C ARG A 21 -7.28 3.09 -8.49
N ILE A 22 -7.47 2.03 -9.28
CA ILE A 22 -6.52 0.94 -9.47
C ILE A 22 -5.69 1.29 -10.72
N GLY A 23 -4.37 1.37 -10.55
CA GLY A 23 -3.46 1.57 -11.67
C GLY A 23 -3.18 0.28 -12.43
N ILE A 24 -2.78 0.39 -13.69
CA ILE A 24 -2.46 -0.78 -14.52
C ILE A 24 -1.32 -1.60 -13.91
N GLU A 25 -0.42 -0.97 -13.15
CA GLU A 25 0.67 -1.64 -12.43
C GLU A 25 0.17 -2.70 -11.45
N SER A 26 -1.00 -2.50 -10.84
CA SER A 26 -1.56 -3.45 -9.87
C SER A 26 -1.94 -4.78 -10.53
N VAL A 27 -2.55 -4.71 -11.72
CA VAL A 27 -2.91 -5.90 -12.51
C VAL A 27 -1.67 -6.52 -13.15
N LEU A 28 -0.80 -5.70 -13.74
CA LEU A 28 0.37 -6.20 -14.46
C LEU A 28 1.42 -6.78 -13.52
N TYR A 29 1.54 -6.28 -12.29
CA TYR A 29 2.44 -6.87 -11.31
C TYR A 29 2.02 -8.31 -10.97
N GLU A 30 0.73 -8.53 -10.71
CA GLU A 30 0.19 -9.86 -10.40
C GLU A 30 0.33 -10.82 -11.61
N TYR A 31 0.07 -10.33 -12.82
CA TYR A 31 0.25 -11.11 -14.05
C TYR A 31 1.72 -11.48 -14.32
N ILE A 32 2.63 -10.50 -14.31
CA ILE A 32 4.02 -10.67 -14.76
C ILE A 32 4.89 -11.30 -13.66
N HIS A 33 4.79 -10.82 -12.43
CA HIS A 33 5.69 -11.21 -11.34
C HIS A 33 5.14 -12.34 -10.48
N ARG A 34 3.82 -12.49 -10.37
CA ARG A 34 3.19 -13.60 -9.63
C ARG A 34 2.65 -14.71 -10.51
N ALA A 35 2.71 -14.56 -11.84
CA ALA A 35 2.22 -15.52 -12.81
C ALA A 35 0.75 -15.93 -12.58
N GLN A 36 -0.06 -15.01 -12.02
CA GLN A 36 -1.48 -15.25 -11.79
C GLN A 36 -2.27 -15.22 -13.10
N THR A 37 -3.33 -16.02 -13.17
CA THR A 37 -4.27 -15.94 -14.29
C THR A 37 -5.17 -14.69 -14.18
N PRO A 38 -5.75 -14.19 -15.28
CA PRO A 38 -6.69 -13.08 -15.24
C PRO A 38 -7.85 -13.28 -14.24
N GLU A 39 -8.33 -14.52 -14.08
CA GLU A 39 -9.39 -14.88 -13.13
C GLU A 39 -8.92 -14.79 -11.68
N GLU A 40 -7.70 -15.23 -11.38
CA GLU A 40 -7.10 -15.08 -10.04
C GLU A 40 -6.85 -13.61 -9.69
N ILE A 41 -6.44 -12.81 -10.67
CA ILE A 41 -6.26 -11.37 -10.51
C ILE A 41 -7.63 -10.71 -10.23
N GLN A 42 -8.68 -11.10 -10.96
CA GLN A 42 -10.04 -10.58 -10.73
C GLN A 42 -10.55 -10.91 -9.32
N GLN A 43 -10.25 -12.10 -8.80
CA GLN A 43 -10.57 -12.46 -7.41
C GLN A 43 -9.85 -11.58 -6.40
N THR A 44 -8.63 -11.14 -6.71
CA THR A 44 -7.84 -10.22 -5.87
C THR A 44 -8.40 -8.79 -5.93
N TYR A 45 -8.92 -8.37 -7.09
CA TYR A 45 -9.52 -7.06 -7.32
C TYR A 45 -11.00 -7.18 -7.70
N PRO A 46 -11.90 -7.51 -6.75
CA PRO A 46 -13.30 -7.87 -7.05
C PRO A 46 -14.14 -6.72 -7.62
N THR A 47 -13.66 -5.47 -7.53
CA THR A 47 -14.30 -4.32 -8.18
C THR A 47 -14.02 -4.26 -9.68
N LEU A 48 -12.93 -4.87 -10.14
CA LEU A 48 -12.63 -4.97 -11.56
C LEU A 48 -13.46 -6.09 -12.18
N THR A 49 -13.93 -5.82 -13.39
CA THR A 49 -14.48 -6.83 -14.28
C THR A 49 -13.36 -7.64 -14.91
N LEU A 50 -13.65 -8.89 -15.26
CA LEU A 50 -12.69 -9.74 -15.95
C LEU A 50 -12.26 -9.14 -17.30
N GLU A 51 -13.17 -8.42 -17.96
CA GLU A 51 -12.93 -7.69 -19.20
C GLU A 51 -11.87 -6.59 -19.02
N GLU A 52 -11.95 -5.78 -17.97
CA GLU A 52 -10.94 -4.75 -17.65
C GLU A 52 -9.55 -5.36 -17.37
N VAL A 53 -9.51 -6.51 -16.68
CA VAL A 53 -8.26 -7.24 -16.43
C VAL A 53 -7.65 -7.71 -17.76
N TYR A 54 -8.44 -8.34 -18.63
CA TYR A 54 -7.97 -8.75 -19.95
C TYR A 54 -7.56 -7.57 -20.82
N ALA A 55 -8.31 -6.47 -20.81
CA ALA A 55 -7.96 -5.25 -21.55
C ALA A 55 -6.62 -4.69 -21.09
N THR A 56 -6.35 -4.71 -19.79
CA THR A 56 -5.06 -4.28 -19.20
C THR A 56 -3.90 -5.15 -19.68
N ILE A 57 -4.06 -6.47 -19.64
CA ILE A 57 -3.03 -7.42 -20.11
C ILE A 57 -2.82 -7.26 -21.62
N LEU A 58 -3.89 -7.14 -22.40
CA LEU A 58 -3.81 -6.97 -23.84
C LEU A 58 -3.14 -5.63 -24.22
N TYR A 59 -3.45 -4.55 -23.50
CA TYR A 59 -2.80 -3.25 -23.68
C TYR A 59 -1.30 -3.34 -23.41
N TYR A 60 -0.88 -4.05 -22.36
CA TYR A 60 0.52 -4.34 -22.09
C TYR A 60 1.17 -5.14 -23.23
N LEU A 61 0.53 -6.21 -23.71
CA LEU A 61 1.09 -7.03 -24.79
C LEU A 61 1.24 -6.23 -26.10
N HIS A 62 0.32 -5.30 -26.38
CA HIS A 62 0.39 -4.42 -27.54
C HIS A 62 1.48 -3.35 -27.41
N ASN A 63 1.67 -2.79 -26.21
CA ASN A 63 2.58 -1.67 -25.94
C ASN A 63 3.78 -2.10 -25.07
N ARG A 64 4.27 -3.32 -25.27
CA ARG A 64 5.15 -4.01 -24.31
C ARG A 64 6.37 -3.21 -23.91
N GLU A 65 7.08 -2.61 -24.84
CA GLU A 65 8.30 -1.84 -24.55
C GLU A 65 8.00 -0.61 -23.67
N GLN A 66 6.98 0.18 -24.05
CA GLN A 66 6.58 1.37 -23.32
C GLN A 66 6.09 1.03 -21.91
N VAL A 67 5.21 0.03 -21.79
CA VAL A 67 4.61 -0.33 -20.50
C VAL A 67 5.59 -1.09 -19.61
N SER A 68 6.51 -1.89 -20.16
CA SER A 68 7.61 -2.48 -19.37
C SER A 68 8.52 -1.41 -18.77
N LYS A 69 8.78 -0.32 -19.50
CA LYS A 69 9.53 0.82 -18.96
C LYS A 69 8.75 1.51 -17.84
N TYR A 70 7.48 1.82 -18.07
CA TYR A 70 6.58 2.37 -17.04
C TYR A 70 6.61 1.55 -15.74
N LEU A 71 6.48 0.22 -15.84
CA LEU A 71 6.49 -0.67 -14.67
C LEU A 71 7.84 -0.68 -13.95
N THR A 72 8.94 -0.61 -14.71
CA THR A 72 10.29 -0.56 -14.14
C THR A 72 10.50 0.73 -13.36
N ASP A 73 10.13 1.87 -13.96
CA ASP A 73 10.23 3.19 -13.31
C ASP A 73 9.36 3.24 -12.03
N TRP A 74 8.15 2.67 -12.10
CA TRP A 74 7.26 2.54 -10.94
C TRP A 74 7.86 1.68 -9.81
N LEU A 75 8.44 0.51 -10.14
CA LEU A 75 9.09 -0.37 -9.17
C LEU A 75 10.29 0.33 -8.50
N GLU A 76 11.10 1.04 -9.28
CA GLU A 76 12.21 1.81 -8.73
C GLU A 76 11.75 2.91 -7.79
N TYR A 77 10.69 3.63 -8.15
CA TYR A 77 10.10 4.66 -7.31
C TYR A 77 9.61 4.06 -5.98
N CYS A 78 8.87 2.96 -6.02
CA CYS A 78 8.41 2.24 -4.84
C CYS A 78 9.58 1.80 -3.94
N HIS A 79 10.62 1.18 -4.51
CA HIS A 79 11.80 0.78 -3.74
C HIS A 79 12.52 1.96 -3.10
N LYS A 80 12.68 3.09 -3.81
CA LYS A 80 13.31 4.31 -3.25
C LYS A 80 12.47 4.87 -2.10
N ALA A 81 11.16 4.99 -2.29
CA ALA A 81 10.24 5.47 -1.26
C ALA A 81 10.26 4.59 -0.01
N GLU A 82 10.31 3.26 -0.17
CA GLU A 82 10.44 2.32 0.94
C GLU A 82 11.78 2.48 1.69
N GLN A 83 12.89 2.63 0.97
CA GLN A 83 14.20 2.84 1.57
C GLN A 83 14.27 4.17 2.34
N GLU A 84 13.71 5.24 1.79
CA GLU A 84 13.64 6.54 2.46
C GLU A 84 12.77 6.48 3.72
N ALA A 85 11.60 5.85 3.62
CA ALA A 85 10.70 5.64 4.75
C ALA A 85 11.30 4.73 5.83
N ALA A 86 12.20 3.82 5.46
CA ALA A 86 12.96 2.99 6.41
C ALA A 86 14.07 3.78 7.11
N LYS A 87 14.75 4.70 6.40
CA LYS A 87 15.80 5.57 6.96
C LYS A 87 15.23 6.59 7.94
N ASN A 88 14.08 7.17 7.64
CA ASN A 88 13.44 8.18 8.50
C ASN A 88 11.96 7.84 8.75
N PRO A 89 11.67 6.84 9.60
CA PRO A 89 10.30 6.46 9.90
C PRO A 89 9.57 7.59 10.63
N SER A 90 8.36 7.92 10.20
CA SER A 90 7.53 8.93 10.88
C SER A 90 7.30 8.57 12.36
N PRO A 91 7.01 9.53 13.24
CA PRO A 91 6.74 9.24 14.66
C PRO A 91 5.62 8.20 14.86
N ALA A 92 4.60 8.23 13.99
CA ALA A 92 3.53 7.24 13.98
C ALA A 92 4.05 5.83 13.62
N ARG A 93 4.91 5.71 12.60
CA ARG A 93 5.54 4.44 12.21
C ARG A 93 6.46 3.90 13.30
N GLN A 94 7.28 4.77 13.91
CA GLN A 94 8.13 4.40 15.05
C GLN A 94 7.31 3.88 16.24
N ARG A 95 6.16 4.50 16.52
CA ARG A 95 5.22 4.04 17.55
C ARG A 95 4.69 2.64 17.22
N LEU A 96 4.20 2.43 16.01
CA LEU A 96 3.68 1.11 15.59
C LEU A 96 4.76 0.03 15.64
N LEU A 97 6.00 0.35 15.26
CA LEU A 97 7.14 -0.58 15.34
C LEU A 97 7.46 -0.96 16.79
N ARG A 98 7.43 -0.01 17.73
CA ARG A 98 7.61 -0.30 19.17
C ARG A 98 6.52 -1.22 19.71
N ILE A 99 5.26 -0.93 19.38
CA ILE A 99 4.13 -1.78 19.78
C ILE A 99 4.28 -3.18 19.21
N LYS A 100 4.65 -3.30 17.92
CA LYS A 100 4.90 -4.60 17.29
C LYS A 100 6.02 -5.37 18.01
N ALA A 101 7.14 -4.72 18.30
CA ALA A 101 8.27 -5.36 18.98
C ALA A 101 7.89 -5.86 20.39
N GLN A 102 7.06 -5.12 21.12
CA GLN A 102 6.52 -5.56 22.41
C GLN A 102 5.55 -6.73 22.24
N LEU A 103 4.69 -6.73 21.23
CA LEU A 103 3.78 -7.86 20.97
C LEU A 103 4.51 -9.13 20.59
N ASP A 104 5.63 -9.01 19.88
CA ASP A 104 6.45 -10.16 19.49
C ASP A 104 7.13 -10.85 20.70
N THR A 105 7.18 -10.22 21.88
CA THR A 105 7.63 -10.88 23.12
C THR A 105 6.57 -11.76 23.77
N TYR A 106 5.31 -11.64 23.35
CA TYR A 106 4.20 -12.45 23.88
C TYR A 106 3.86 -13.62 22.94
N PRO A 107 3.45 -14.78 23.49
CA PRO A 107 2.88 -15.86 22.71
C PRO A 107 1.68 -15.38 21.87
N PRO A 108 1.47 -15.89 20.64
CA PRO A 108 0.40 -15.45 19.74
C PRO A 108 -0.98 -15.35 20.38
N GLU A 109 -1.31 -16.32 21.24
CA GLU A 109 -2.56 -16.42 21.99
C GLU A 109 -2.80 -15.28 22.98
N GLU A 110 -1.75 -14.61 23.45
CA GLU A 110 -1.83 -13.53 24.44
C GLU A 110 -1.68 -12.13 23.83
N ARG A 111 -1.36 -12.02 22.53
CA ARG A 111 -1.05 -10.76 21.86
C ARG A 111 -2.19 -9.75 21.91
N ASP A 112 -3.44 -10.19 21.78
CA ASP A 112 -4.61 -9.30 21.83
C ASP A 112 -4.77 -8.65 23.22
N ALA A 113 -4.54 -9.42 24.28
CA ALA A 113 -4.60 -8.91 25.64
C ALA A 113 -3.41 -7.98 25.93
N ALA A 114 -2.21 -8.35 25.48
CA ALA A 114 -1.01 -7.53 25.58
C ALA A 114 -1.18 -6.19 24.84
N LEU A 115 -1.73 -6.20 23.62
CA LEU A 115 -1.98 -4.98 22.83
C LEU A 115 -2.89 -4.00 23.58
N LYS A 116 -3.98 -4.50 24.17
CA LYS A 116 -4.91 -3.67 24.94
C LYS A 116 -4.22 -3.01 26.14
N ARG A 117 -3.32 -3.72 26.83
CA ARG A 117 -2.54 -3.19 27.95
C ARG A 117 -1.56 -2.11 27.49
N ILE A 118 -0.75 -2.41 26.47
CA ILE A 118 0.24 -1.47 25.89
C ILE A 118 -0.44 -0.17 25.45
N LEU A 119 -1.57 -0.26 24.75
CA LEU A 119 -2.32 0.92 24.29
C LEU A 119 -2.93 1.72 25.45
N ALA A 120 -3.36 1.06 26.53
CA ALA A 120 -3.90 1.73 27.72
C ALA A 120 -2.81 2.48 28.48
N GLU A 121 -1.62 1.87 28.63
CA GLU A 121 -0.45 2.48 29.26
C GLU A 121 0.01 3.73 28.49
N GLU A 122 0.11 3.66 27.16
CA GLU A 122 0.45 4.84 26.34
C GLU A 122 -0.58 5.97 26.46
N ARG A 123 -1.87 5.65 26.57
CA ARG A 123 -2.92 6.66 26.77
C ARG A 123 -2.80 7.33 28.13
N ALA A 124 -2.52 6.55 29.19
CA ALA A 124 -2.29 7.08 30.53
C ALA A 124 -1.05 7.97 30.58
N GLU A 125 0.03 7.58 29.90
CA GLU A 125 1.27 8.36 29.85
C GLU A 125 1.10 9.67 29.08
N LYS A 126 0.42 9.64 27.92
CA LYS A 126 0.06 10.87 27.19
C LYS A 126 -0.83 11.80 28.01
N ALA A 127 -1.77 11.27 28.79
CA ALA A 127 -2.62 12.07 29.65
C ALA A 127 -1.83 12.76 30.78
N LYS A 128 -0.81 12.10 31.33
CA LYS A 128 0.09 12.71 32.33
C LYS A 128 0.96 13.81 31.72
N VAL A 129 1.54 13.58 30.55
CA VAL A 129 2.39 14.59 29.87
C VAL A 129 1.56 15.82 29.47
N ALA A 130 0.35 15.63 28.94
CA ALA A 130 -0.56 16.73 28.60
C ALA A 130 -1.03 17.54 29.82
N HIS A 131 -1.04 16.93 31.01
CA HIS A 131 -1.34 17.62 32.27
C HIS A 131 -0.13 18.39 32.82
N ALA A 132 1.10 17.92 32.55
CA ALA A 132 2.34 18.57 32.97
C ALA A 132 2.77 19.76 32.07
N GLU A 133 2.34 19.79 30.80
CA GLU A 133 2.66 20.87 29.85
C GLU A 133 1.68 22.06 29.88
N GLN A 134 0.75 22.12 30.83
CA GLN A 134 -0.03 23.35 31.07
C GLN A 134 0.83 24.31 31.91
N PRO A 135 1.40 25.40 31.34
CA PRO A 135 2.08 26.38 32.16
C PRO A 135 1.06 27.01 33.09
N GLU A 136 1.41 27.05 34.37
CA GLU A 136 0.73 27.83 35.39
C GLU A 136 0.77 29.30 34.93
N VAL A 137 -0.35 29.75 34.35
CA VAL A 137 -0.52 31.15 33.95
C VAL A 137 -0.59 31.96 35.24
N VAL A 138 0.50 32.63 35.58
CA VAL A 138 0.59 33.67 36.62
C VAL A 138 0.89 35.01 35.95
#